data_AF-A0A942SMJ0-F1
#
_entry.id   AF-A0A942SMJ0-F1
#
_cell.length_a   1.000
_cell.length_b   1.000
_cell.length_c   1.000
_cell.angle_alpha   90.00
_cell.angle_beta   90.00
_cell.angle_gamma   90.00
#
_symmetry.space_group_name_H-M   'P 1'
#
loop_
_entity.id
_entity.type
_entity.pdbx_description
1 polymer ?
#
loop_
_entity_poly.entity_id
_entity_poly.type
_entity_poly.pdbx_seq_one_letter_code
_entity_poly.pdbx_strand_id
1 'polypeptide(L)'
;MRIEISIPEQRLRLFDDEGGLCGEYPVSTAANGPGERSGSNCTPRGRHVVRARIGADQPLNAVFVGRRPTGEIYTAELAEQHPQRDWILTRILWLSGCELLFNRLGECDTMRRNIYIHGTPDEARIGVPGSHGCIRMRNADLLSLFDLVPAGTPVEILG
;
A
#
# COMPACT_ATOMS: atom_id res chain seq x y z
N MET A 1 -10.06 -8.35 12.40
CA MET A 1 -9.18 -7.23 12.03
C MET A 1 -9.82 -6.39 10.93
N ARG A 2 -9.66 -5.06 10.97
CA ARG A 2 -9.93 -4.15 9.83
C ARG A 2 -8.86 -3.06 9.73
N ILE A 3 -8.65 -2.54 8.53
CA ILE A 3 -7.76 -1.42 8.26
C ILE A 3 -8.57 -0.20 7.86
N GLU A 4 -8.18 0.97 8.36
CA GLU A 4 -8.65 2.27 7.91
C GLU A 4 -7.46 3.11 7.47
N ILE A 5 -7.56 3.78 6.32
CA ILE A 5 -6.52 4.65 5.79
C ILE A 5 -7.14 6.03 5.56
N SER A 6 -6.59 7.04 6.21
CA SER A 6 -6.98 8.44 6.01
C SER A 6 -6.02 9.13 5.06
N ILE A 7 -6.51 9.55 3.89
CA ILE A 7 -5.74 10.36 2.95
C ILE A 7 -5.44 11.75 3.54
N PRO A 8 -6.37 12.48 4.17
CA PRO A 8 -6.03 13.80 4.74
C PRO A 8 -4.98 13.73 5.84
N GLU A 9 -5.04 12.71 6.70
CA GLU A 9 -4.14 12.58 7.85
C GLU A 9 -2.84 11.83 7.51
N GLN A 10 -2.78 11.17 6.35
CA GLN A 10 -1.67 10.30 5.95
C GLN A 10 -1.39 9.26 7.06
N ARG A 11 -2.45 8.57 7.49
CA ARG A 11 -2.42 7.56 8.56
C ARG A 11 -3.13 6.28 8.15
N LEU A 12 -2.58 5.16 8.60
CA LEU A 12 -3.23 3.85 8.58
C LEU A 12 -3.48 3.43 10.03
N ARG A 13 -4.72 3.05 10.33
CA ARG A 13 -5.14 2.49 11.61
C ARG A 13 -5.55 1.04 11.44
N LEU A 14 -5.09 0.19 12.34
CA LEU A 14 -5.44 -1.22 12.41
C LEU A 14 -6.32 -1.43 13.64
N PHE A 15 -7.49 -2.02 13.42
CA PHE A 15 -8.43 -2.36 14.48
C PHE A 15 -8.62 -3.89 14.58
N ASP A 16 -8.87 -4.39 15.79
CA ASP A 16 -9.31 -5.76 16.02
C ASP A 16 -10.80 -5.97 15.66
N ASP A 17 -11.30 -7.17 15.92
CA ASP A 17 -12.71 -7.54 15.66
C ASP A 17 -13.71 -6.93 16.66
N GLU A 18 -13.23 -6.48 17.83
CA GLU A 18 -14.03 -5.80 18.85
C GLU A 18 -14.07 -4.27 18.60
N GLY A 19 -13.27 -3.77 17.66
CA GLY A 19 -13.16 -2.35 17.31
C GLY A 19 -12.08 -1.60 18.08
N GLY A 20 -11.24 -2.30 18.86
CA GLY A 20 -10.09 -1.73 19.55
C GLY A 20 -8.98 -1.34 18.58
N LEU A 21 -8.32 -0.20 18.81
CA LEU A 21 -7.18 0.25 18.01
C LEU A 21 -5.92 -0.54 18.40
N CYS A 22 -5.42 -1.38 17.49
CA CYS A 22 -4.24 -2.22 17.71
C CYS A 22 -2.95 -1.61 17.16
N GLY A 23 -3.04 -0.65 16.25
CA GLY A 23 -1.87 -0.01 15.68
C GLY A 23 -2.23 1.22 14.86
N GLU A 24 -1.31 2.18 14.81
CA GLU A 24 -1.41 3.37 13.98
C GLU A 24 -0.05 3.65 13.36
N TYR A 25 -0.03 3.84 12.04
CA TYR A 25 1.17 3.98 11.26
C TYR A 25 1.08 5.20 10.34
N PRO A 26 2.16 5.98 10.19
CA PRO A 26 2.22 6.99 9.16
C PRO A 26 2.31 6.33 7.78
N VAL A 27 1.58 6.87 6.81
CA VAL A 27 1.62 6.38 5.42
C VAL A 27 1.85 7.53 4.45
N SER A 28 2.12 7.19 3.20
CA SER A 28 2.14 8.16 2.10
C SER A 28 1.26 7.67 0.95
N THR A 29 0.17 8.38 0.69
CA THR A 29 -0.76 8.10 -0.41
C THR A 29 -0.36 8.86 -1.68
N ALA A 30 -1.20 8.82 -2.72
CA ALA A 30 -0.93 9.48 -3.99
C ALA A 30 -0.69 10.98 -3.85
N ALA A 31 0.31 11.51 -4.56
CA ALA A 31 0.53 12.95 -4.69
C ALA A 31 -0.68 13.67 -5.33
N ASN A 32 -1.39 13.00 -6.23
CA ASN A 32 -2.60 13.52 -6.89
C ASN A 32 -3.85 13.47 -6.00
N GLY A 33 -3.73 13.03 -4.75
CA GLY A 33 -4.84 12.93 -3.81
C GLY A 33 -5.81 11.78 -4.11
N PRO A 34 -7.06 11.87 -3.64
CA PRO A 34 -8.07 10.82 -3.81
C PRO A 34 -8.61 10.73 -5.24
N GLY A 35 -8.92 9.53 -5.72
CA GLY A 35 -9.53 9.31 -7.03
C GLY A 35 -9.45 7.88 -7.56
N GLU A 36 -10.53 7.46 -8.21
CA GLU A 36 -10.74 6.04 -8.55
C GLU A 36 -10.44 5.72 -10.01
N ARG A 37 -10.43 6.73 -10.89
CA ARG A 37 -10.26 6.54 -12.34
C ARG A 37 -8.88 5.98 -12.70
N SER A 38 -8.85 5.03 -13.63
CA SER A 38 -7.63 4.47 -14.20
C SER A 38 -6.80 5.57 -14.86
N GLY A 39 -5.47 5.48 -14.73
CA GLY A 39 -4.54 6.50 -15.24
C GLY A 39 -4.51 7.83 -14.46
N SER A 40 -5.33 8.01 -13.42
CA SER A 40 -5.34 9.25 -12.62
C SER A 40 -4.12 9.42 -11.70
N ASN A 41 -3.41 8.32 -11.40
CA ASN A 41 -2.39 8.24 -10.35
C ASN A 41 -2.87 8.68 -8.95
N CYS A 42 -4.18 8.74 -8.72
CA CYS A 42 -4.80 9.03 -7.43
C CYS A 42 -4.94 7.77 -6.57
N THR A 43 -5.08 7.91 -5.25
CA THR A 43 -5.40 6.78 -4.37
C THR A 43 -6.93 6.56 -4.37
N PRO A 44 -7.45 5.37 -4.70
CA PRO A 44 -8.89 5.12 -4.72
C PRO A 44 -9.46 5.12 -3.31
N ARG A 45 -10.67 5.67 -3.15
CA ARG A 45 -11.40 5.69 -1.87
C ARG A 45 -12.37 4.51 -1.75
N GLY A 46 -13.00 4.44 -0.59
CA GLY A 46 -14.10 3.53 -0.28
C GLY A 46 -13.62 2.17 0.22
N ARG A 47 -14.51 1.18 0.15
CA ARG A 47 -14.28 -0.16 0.67
C ARG A 47 -13.45 -1.00 -0.27
N HIS A 48 -12.48 -1.66 0.31
CA HIS A 48 -11.54 -2.56 -0.31
C HIS A 48 -11.36 -3.81 0.56
N VAL A 49 -10.61 -4.77 0.02
CA VAL A 49 -10.15 -5.94 0.74
C VAL A 49 -8.69 -6.22 0.39
N VAL A 50 -7.91 -6.70 1.35
CA VAL A 50 -6.60 -7.31 1.08
C VAL A 50 -6.84 -8.60 0.28
N ARG A 51 -6.70 -8.51 -1.04
CA ARG A 51 -6.99 -9.63 -1.94
C ARG A 51 -5.89 -10.69 -1.96
N ALA A 52 -4.65 -10.24 -1.81
CA ALA A 52 -3.47 -11.09 -1.77
C ALA A 52 -2.38 -10.47 -0.89
N ARG A 53 -1.58 -11.35 -0.30
CA ARG A 53 -0.38 -11.03 0.48
C ARG A 53 0.82 -11.62 -0.25
N ILE A 54 1.85 -10.83 -0.47
CA ILE A 54 3.01 -11.24 -1.27
C ILE A 54 4.28 -10.88 -0.53
N GLY A 55 5.22 -11.83 -0.51
CA GLY A 55 6.55 -11.64 0.04
C GLY A 55 6.76 -12.21 1.45
N ALA A 56 5.86 -13.03 1.99
CA ALA A 56 5.96 -13.56 3.36
C ALA A 56 7.35 -14.12 3.71
N ASP A 57 7.93 -14.90 2.79
CA ASP A 57 9.25 -15.55 2.97
C ASP A 57 10.42 -14.74 2.42
N GLN A 58 10.20 -13.47 2.04
CA GLN A 58 11.24 -12.61 1.50
C GLN A 58 11.93 -11.82 2.61
N PRO A 59 13.21 -11.44 2.45
CA PRO A 59 13.88 -10.62 3.45
C PRO A 59 13.22 -9.23 3.60
N LEU A 60 13.56 -8.53 4.68
CA LEU A 60 13.34 -7.08 4.77
C LEU A 60 14.04 -6.40 3.59
N ASN A 61 13.47 -5.32 3.05
CA ASN A 61 14.00 -4.57 1.92
C ASN A 61 14.05 -5.35 0.59
N ALA A 62 13.44 -6.54 0.50
CA ALA A 62 13.31 -7.26 -0.76
C ALA A 62 12.61 -6.42 -1.83
N VAL A 63 13.13 -6.40 -3.05
CA VAL A 63 12.59 -5.59 -4.15
C VAL A 63 11.62 -6.40 -5.00
N PHE A 64 10.49 -5.77 -5.37
CA PHE A 64 9.47 -6.38 -6.21
C PHE A 64 9.25 -5.59 -7.51
N VAL A 65 9.07 -6.32 -8.61
CA VAL A 65 8.63 -5.79 -9.91
C VAL A 65 7.48 -6.63 -10.42
N GLY A 66 6.35 -5.99 -10.77
CA GLY A 66 5.15 -6.72 -11.20
C GLY A 66 4.63 -7.72 -10.16
N ARG A 67 4.86 -7.42 -8.87
CA ARG A 67 4.57 -8.27 -7.69
C ARG A 67 5.42 -9.54 -7.59
N ARG A 68 6.51 -9.66 -8.32
CA ARG A 68 7.46 -10.77 -8.23
C ARG A 68 8.73 -10.29 -7.53
N PRO A 69 9.29 -11.06 -6.58
CA PRO A 69 10.59 -10.72 -6.00
C PRO A 69 11.64 -10.77 -7.11
N THR A 70 12.54 -9.80 -7.13
CA THR A 70 13.64 -9.76 -8.12
C THR A 70 14.89 -10.51 -7.67
N GLY A 71 14.97 -10.84 -6.37
CA GLY A 71 16.18 -11.33 -5.72
C GLY A 71 17.10 -10.21 -5.21
N GLU A 72 16.82 -8.96 -5.56
CA GLU A 72 17.54 -7.80 -5.03
C GLU A 72 17.05 -7.44 -3.62
N ILE A 73 17.97 -6.91 -2.81
CA ILE A 73 17.70 -6.27 -1.53
C ILE A 73 18.04 -4.79 -1.70
N TYR A 74 17.09 -3.92 -1.37
CA TYR A 74 17.27 -2.48 -1.50
C TYR A 74 18.40 -1.97 -0.62
N THR A 75 19.24 -1.11 -1.21
CA THR A 75 20.24 -0.28 -0.54
C THR A 75 20.25 1.11 -1.18
N ALA A 76 20.83 2.10 -0.49
CA ALA A 76 20.96 3.45 -1.03
C ALA A 76 21.81 3.47 -2.32
N GLU A 77 22.87 2.66 -2.40
CA GLU A 77 23.73 2.55 -3.57
C GLU A 77 22.97 1.99 -4.78
N LEU A 78 22.07 1.02 -4.56
CA LEU A 78 21.21 0.49 -5.61
C LEU A 78 20.21 1.55 -6.10
N ALA A 79 19.73 2.41 -5.19
CA ALA A 79 18.87 3.54 -5.52
C ALA A 79 19.58 4.58 -6.39
N GLU A 80 20.84 4.91 -6.08
CA GLU A 80 21.66 5.83 -6.86
C GLU A 80 21.92 5.33 -8.29
N GLN A 81 22.05 4.02 -8.48
CA GLN A 81 22.20 3.41 -9.80
C GLN A 81 20.90 3.43 -10.62
N HIS A 82 19.74 3.51 -9.95
CA HIS A 82 18.41 3.49 -10.57
C HIS A 82 17.49 4.59 -10.03
N PRO A 83 17.85 5.88 -10.21
CA PRO A 83 17.19 7.00 -9.52
C PRO A 83 15.74 7.22 -9.95
N GLN A 84 15.33 6.67 -11.08
CA GLN A 84 13.97 6.79 -11.62
C GLN A 84 13.09 5.55 -11.34
N ARG A 85 13.62 4.51 -10.69
CA ARG A 85 12.87 3.30 -10.41
C ARG A 85 11.87 3.55 -9.27
N ASP A 86 10.61 3.17 -9.48
CA ASP A 86 9.63 3.13 -8.39
C ASP A 86 9.87 1.87 -7.55
N TRP A 87 10.21 2.07 -6.29
CA TRP A 87 10.63 1.02 -5.38
C TRP A 87 9.42 0.45 -4.63
N ILE A 88 9.12 -0.82 -4.88
CA ILE A 88 8.15 -1.61 -4.09
C ILE A 88 8.95 -2.60 -3.26
N LEU A 89 8.99 -2.37 -1.95
CA LEU A 89 9.89 -3.09 -1.05
C LEU A 89 9.14 -3.95 -0.03
N THR A 90 9.88 -4.90 0.54
CA THR A 90 9.56 -5.68 1.75
C THR A 90 8.36 -6.60 1.59
N ARG A 91 7.13 -6.06 1.50
CA ARG A 91 5.89 -6.84 1.35
C ARG A 91 4.92 -6.09 0.44
N ILE A 92 3.92 -6.81 -0.07
CA ILE A 92 2.81 -6.22 -0.80
C ILE A 92 1.49 -6.77 -0.23
N LEU A 93 0.62 -5.87 0.22
CA LEU A 93 -0.80 -6.15 0.42
C LEU A 93 -1.55 -5.60 -0.80
N TRP A 94 -2.01 -6.49 -1.67
CA TRP A 94 -2.70 -6.08 -2.90
C TRP A 94 -4.17 -5.86 -2.64
N LEU A 95 -4.65 -4.65 -2.93
CA LEU A 95 -6.02 -4.25 -2.68
C LEU A 95 -6.93 -4.57 -3.86
N SER A 96 -8.16 -4.97 -3.56
CA SER A 96 -9.27 -5.06 -4.52
C SER A 96 -10.43 -4.24 -4.01
N GLY A 97 -11.00 -3.40 -4.85
CA GLY A 97 -12.18 -2.60 -4.51
C GLY A 97 -13.42 -3.47 -4.34
N CYS A 98 -14.34 -3.02 -3.50
CA CYS A 98 -15.58 -3.73 -3.21
C CYS A 98 -16.83 -3.06 -3.79
N GLU A 99 -16.71 -1.86 -4.35
CA GLU A 99 -17.83 -1.02 -4.78
C GLU A 99 -17.90 -0.90 -6.30
N LEU A 100 -18.92 -1.52 -6.88
CA LEU A 100 -19.12 -1.60 -8.33
C LEU A 100 -19.18 -0.21 -8.96
N LEU A 101 -18.41 -0.03 -10.04
CA LEU A 101 -18.30 1.21 -10.81
C LEU A 101 -17.79 2.42 -10.01
N PHE A 102 -17.42 2.23 -8.74
CA PHE A 102 -16.75 3.23 -7.92
C PHE A 102 -15.27 2.92 -7.77
N ASN A 103 -14.90 1.75 -7.24
CA ASN A 103 -13.51 1.31 -7.10
C ASN A 103 -13.29 -0.14 -7.58
N ARG A 104 -14.33 -0.75 -8.17
CA ARG A 104 -14.37 -2.14 -8.66
C ARG A 104 -15.01 -2.21 -10.05
N LEU A 105 -14.37 -2.95 -10.97
CA LEU A 105 -14.73 -3.07 -12.39
C LEU A 105 -14.68 -1.73 -13.16
N GLY A 106 -14.90 -1.80 -14.47
CA GLY A 106 -14.91 -0.61 -15.34
C GLY A 106 -13.57 0.13 -15.39
N GLU A 107 -13.65 1.46 -15.54
CA GLU A 107 -12.49 2.36 -15.54
C GLU A 107 -11.93 2.66 -14.15
N CYS A 108 -12.49 2.10 -13.08
CA CYS A 108 -12.12 2.46 -11.71
C CYS A 108 -11.62 1.27 -10.87
N ASP A 109 -11.36 0.12 -11.51
CA ASP A 109 -10.99 -1.11 -10.82
C ASP A 109 -9.61 -1.00 -10.12
N THR A 110 -9.65 -0.98 -8.79
CA THR A 110 -8.45 -0.84 -7.93
C THR A 110 -7.42 -1.94 -8.15
N MET A 111 -7.88 -3.18 -8.38
CA MET A 111 -6.97 -4.31 -8.53
C MET A 111 -6.23 -4.23 -9.88
N ARG A 112 -6.95 -3.91 -10.97
CA ARG A 112 -6.37 -3.65 -12.30
C ARG A 112 -5.42 -2.45 -12.29
N ARG A 113 -5.70 -1.46 -11.46
CA ARG A 113 -4.84 -0.28 -11.22
C ARG A 113 -3.60 -0.59 -10.38
N ASN A 114 -3.41 -1.84 -9.92
CA ASN A 114 -2.21 -2.28 -9.18
C ASN A 114 -1.97 -1.48 -7.88
N ILE A 115 -3.04 -1.15 -7.15
CA ILE A 115 -2.92 -0.40 -5.88
C ILE A 115 -2.54 -1.34 -4.74
N TYR A 116 -1.47 -0.97 -4.01
CA TYR A 116 -0.90 -1.77 -2.94
C TYR A 116 -0.69 -0.97 -1.66
N ILE A 117 -0.63 -1.66 -0.54
CA ILE A 117 0.14 -1.21 0.64
C ILE A 117 1.51 -1.89 0.56
N HIS A 118 2.59 -1.12 0.53
CA HIS A 118 3.95 -1.67 0.34
C HIS A 118 5.05 -0.83 1.00
N GLY A 119 6.25 -1.42 1.07
CA GLY A 119 7.41 -0.83 1.72
C GLY A 119 8.08 0.18 0.79
N THR A 120 8.76 1.16 1.35
CA THR A 120 9.42 2.25 0.62
C THR A 120 10.87 2.42 1.09
N PRO A 121 11.76 3.02 0.28
CA PRO A 121 13.08 3.48 0.73
C PRO A 121 13.03 4.33 2.00
N ASP A 122 14.05 4.23 2.85
CA ASP A 122 14.09 4.95 4.14
C ASP A 122 14.21 6.47 3.96
N GLU A 123 14.78 6.90 2.84
CA GLU A 123 14.92 8.29 2.41
C GLU A 123 13.58 8.91 1.97
N ALA A 124 12.57 8.07 1.68
CA ALA A 124 11.25 8.55 1.29
C ALA A 124 10.56 9.25 2.48
N ARG A 125 10.00 10.43 2.23
CA ARG A 125 9.22 11.16 3.23
C ARG A 125 7.87 10.47 3.43
N ILE A 126 7.72 9.81 4.58
CA ILE A 126 6.47 9.18 5.03
C ILE A 126 5.63 10.18 5.84
N GLY A 127 4.30 10.12 5.69
CA GLY A 127 3.35 11.03 6.34
C GLY A 127 2.93 12.23 5.48
N VAL A 128 3.34 12.25 4.21
CA VAL A 128 2.95 13.25 3.21
C VAL A 128 2.58 12.57 1.88
N PRO A 129 1.65 13.13 1.09
CA PRO A 129 1.35 12.60 -0.24
C PRO A 129 2.60 12.53 -1.12
N GLY A 130 2.79 11.42 -1.85
CA GLY A 130 4.01 11.24 -2.67
C GLY A 130 4.06 9.99 -3.55
N SER A 131 3.05 9.13 -3.55
CA SER A 131 2.99 7.95 -4.42
C SER A 131 2.27 8.21 -5.74
N HIS A 132 2.20 7.19 -6.60
CA HIS A 132 1.44 7.19 -7.86
C HIS A 132 0.09 6.43 -7.75
N GLY A 133 -0.46 6.31 -6.54
CA GLY A 133 -1.74 5.63 -6.28
C GLY A 133 -1.68 4.70 -5.07
N CYS A 134 -0.54 4.04 -4.86
CA CYS A 134 -0.31 3.12 -3.76
C CYS A 134 -0.23 3.82 -2.38
N ILE A 135 -0.21 3.01 -1.33
CA ILE A 135 -0.01 3.44 0.05
C ILE A 135 1.38 2.96 0.49
N ARG A 136 2.30 3.91 0.66
CA ARG A 136 3.68 3.63 1.09
C ARG A 136 3.77 3.61 2.61
N MET A 137 4.51 2.66 3.13
CA MET A 137 4.83 2.50 4.56
C MET A 137 6.33 2.31 4.75
N ARG A 138 6.84 2.65 5.94
CA ARG A 138 8.18 2.23 6.35
C ARG A 138 8.26 0.69 6.37
N ASN A 139 9.42 0.14 6.03
CA ASN A 139 9.58 -1.31 5.88
C ASN A 139 9.27 -2.08 7.18
N ALA A 140 9.73 -1.58 8.33
CA ALA A 140 9.48 -2.21 9.64
C ALA A 140 7.99 -2.18 10.04
N ASP A 141 7.33 -1.04 9.82
CA ASP A 141 5.90 -0.86 10.09
C ASP A 141 5.06 -1.79 9.21
N LEU A 142 5.41 -1.87 7.92
CA LEU A 142 4.74 -2.77 7.00
C LEU A 142 4.92 -4.23 7.38
N LEU A 143 6.13 -4.64 7.81
CA LEU A 143 6.36 -6.01 8.24
C LEU A 143 5.45 -6.36 9.44
N SER A 144 5.37 -5.46 10.41
CA SER A 144 4.49 -5.59 11.57
C SER A 144 3.01 -5.69 11.17
N LEU A 145 2.55 -4.81 10.27
CA LEU A 145 1.19 -4.85 9.73
C LEU A 145 0.93 -6.17 8.96
N PHE A 146 1.89 -6.61 8.15
CA PHE A 146 1.77 -7.78 7.31
C PHE A 146 1.56 -9.06 8.12
N ASP A 147 2.21 -9.19 9.27
CA ASP A 147 2.09 -10.36 10.15
C ASP A 147 0.71 -10.45 10.83
N LEU A 148 0.08 -9.30 11.07
CA LEU A 148 -1.23 -9.22 11.73
C LEU A 148 -2.43 -9.34 10.76
N VAL A 149 -2.23 -9.06 9.48
CA VAL A 149 -3.31 -8.84 8.52
C VAL A 149 -3.38 -9.99 7.52
N PRO A 150 -4.36 -10.92 7.62
CA PRO A 150 -4.57 -11.98 6.64
C PRO A 150 -5.19 -11.45 5.34
N ALA A 151 -5.13 -12.26 4.28
CA ALA A 151 -5.93 -12.01 3.08
C ALA A 151 -7.42 -12.11 3.44
N GLY A 152 -8.24 -11.25 2.84
CA GLY A 152 -9.65 -11.08 3.21
C GLY A 152 -9.88 -9.96 4.24
N THR A 153 -8.83 -9.37 4.82
CA THR A 153 -8.98 -8.25 5.76
C THR A 153 -9.65 -7.05 5.07
N PRO A 154 -10.76 -6.52 5.61
CA PRO A 154 -11.40 -5.31 5.11
C PRO A 154 -10.47 -4.10 5.23
N VAL A 155 -10.51 -3.24 4.21
CA VAL A 155 -9.75 -2.00 4.16
C VAL A 155 -10.71 -0.88 3.76
N GLU A 156 -10.74 0.22 4.50
CA GLU A 156 -11.49 1.42 4.15
C GLU A 156 -10.54 2.57 3.92
N ILE A 157 -10.62 3.21 2.75
CA ILE A 157 -9.79 4.36 2.39
C ILE A 157 -10.66 5.62 2.38
N LEU A 158 -10.41 6.50 3.33
CA LEU A 158 -11.10 7.76 3.56
C LEU A 158 -10.39 8.90 2.83
N GLY A 159 -11.19 9.73 2.15
CA GLY A 159 -10.73 10.85 1.32
C GLY A 159 -10.84 12.21 1.99
#